data_AF-A0A484ZUX3-F1
#
_entry.id   AF-A0A484ZUX3-F1
#
_cell.length_a   1.000
_cell.length_b   1.000
_cell.length_c   1.000
_cell.angle_alpha   90.00
_cell.angle_beta   90.00
_cell.angle_gamma   90.00
#
_symmetry.space_group_name_H-M   'P 1'
#
loop_
_entity.id
_entity.type
_entity.pdbx_description
1 polymer ?
#
loop_
_entity_poly.entity_id
_entity_poly.type
_entity_poly.pdbx_seq_one_letter_code
_entity_poly.pdbx_strand_id
1 'polypeptide(L)'
;MAYANINIMPVFAILSLIAYLTSLGLVIPSLLRKKSVHRRWTLISAVFALIFHAITLQQSIFNVDYGQNLSLLNMASVASLLISAIMTFVASKDRGWVLLPIVYSFSIINLALASFSPWEFITHLEDSPTLLIHIVLALFSYATLIIAALYAIQLAWIDYQLKNKKMFF
;
A
#
# COMPACT_ATOMS: atom_id res chain seq x y z
N MET A 1 -8.93 34.00 -5.44
CA MET A 1 -9.63 32.81 -5.98
C MET A 1 -9.13 31.57 -5.25
N ALA A 2 -9.67 31.28 -4.06
CA ALA A 2 -9.17 30.26 -3.13
C ALA A 2 -10.19 29.13 -2.89
N TYR A 3 -10.86 28.67 -3.96
CA TYR A 3 -11.90 27.63 -3.88
C TYR A 3 -11.64 26.41 -4.77
N ALA A 4 -10.49 26.33 -5.45
CA ALA A 4 -10.26 25.27 -6.44
C ALA A 4 -9.46 24.05 -5.94
N ASN A 5 -8.73 24.12 -4.82
CA ASN A 5 -7.81 23.03 -4.43
C ASN A 5 -8.30 22.08 -3.32
N ILE A 6 -9.45 22.34 -2.69
CA ILE A 6 -9.91 21.55 -1.53
C ILE A 6 -10.64 20.24 -1.94
N ASN A 7 -11.09 20.10 -3.19
CA ASN A 7 -12.04 19.05 -3.57
C ASN A 7 -11.47 17.88 -4.40
N ILE A 8 -10.23 17.92 -4.88
CA ILE A 8 -9.69 16.85 -5.75
C ILE A 8 -8.88 15.82 -4.95
N MET A 9 -8.07 16.26 -3.97
CA MET A 9 -7.22 15.40 -3.14
C MET A 9 -8.00 14.31 -2.34
N PRO A 10 -9.16 14.61 -1.70
CA PRO A 10 -9.87 13.57 -0.95
C PRO A 10 -10.60 12.58 -1.86
N VAL A 11 -10.98 12.96 -3.09
CA VAL A 11 -11.81 12.10 -3.94
C VAL A 11 -11.05 10.85 -4.36
N PHE A 12 -9.83 10.99 -4.87
CA PHE A 12 -9.01 9.83 -5.23
C PHE A 12 -8.57 9.03 -4.01
N ALA A 13 -8.32 9.69 -2.87
CA ALA A 13 -8.03 9.01 -1.61
C ALA A 13 -9.20 8.11 -1.20
N ILE A 14 -10.43 8.64 -1.19
CA ILE A 14 -11.64 7.90 -0.84
C ILE A 14 -11.89 6.75 -1.82
N LEU A 15 -11.75 6.98 -3.12
CA LEU A 15 -11.88 5.94 -4.14
C LEU A 15 -10.87 4.81 -3.92
N SER A 16 -9.61 5.16 -3.62
CA SER A 16 -8.57 4.19 -3.28
C SER A 16 -8.93 3.38 -2.03
N LEU A 17 -9.36 4.04 -0.95
CA LEU A 17 -9.74 3.39 0.30
C LEU A 17 -10.90 2.41 0.09
N ILE A 18 -11.95 2.81 -0.64
CA ILE A 18 -13.09 1.93 -0.97
C ILE A 18 -12.64 0.73 -1.81
N ALA A 19 -11.76 0.96 -2.79
CA ALA A 19 -11.25 -0.12 -3.65
C ALA A 19 -10.35 -1.10 -2.89
N TYR A 20 -9.51 -0.64 -1.96
CA TYR A 20 -8.74 -1.50 -1.05
C TYR A 20 -9.65 -2.28 -0.10
N LEU A 21 -10.67 -1.64 0.50
CA LEU A 21 -11.63 -2.30 1.38
C LEU A 21 -12.45 -3.36 0.62
N THR A 22 -12.83 -3.09 -0.62
CA THR A 22 -13.52 -4.05 -1.49
C THR A 22 -12.60 -5.23 -1.80
N SER A 23 -11.33 -4.97 -2.13
CA SER A 23 -10.33 -6.02 -2.35
C SER A 23 -10.14 -6.89 -1.10
N LEU A 24 -10.04 -6.29 0.09
CA LEU A 24 -10.00 -6.98 1.38
C LEU A 24 -11.24 -7.85 1.61
N GLY A 25 -12.43 -7.29 1.38
CA GLY A 25 -13.71 -7.98 1.51
C GLY A 25 -13.85 -9.18 0.56
N LEU A 26 -13.12 -9.21 -0.55
CA LEU A 26 -13.05 -10.34 -1.46
C LEU A 26 -11.97 -11.36 -1.08
N VAL A 27 -10.79 -10.91 -0.60
CA VAL A 27 -9.67 -11.78 -0.20
C VAL A 27 -10.00 -12.59 1.04
N ILE A 28 -10.49 -11.94 2.10
CA ILE A 28 -10.65 -12.57 3.42
C ILE A 28 -11.60 -13.79 3.34
N PRO A 29 -12.80 -13.70 2.75
CA PRO A 29 -13.68 -14.87 2.61
C PRO A 29 -13.08 -15.96 1.71
N SER A 30 -12.31 -15.57 0.68
CA SER A 30 -11.67 -16.52 -0.24
C SER A 30 -10.61 -17.36 0.48
N LEU A 31 -9.86 -16.74 1.41
CA LEU A 31 -8.89 -17.44 2.27
C LEU A 31 -9.59 -18.36 3.30
N LEU A 32 -10.66 -17.89 3.93
CA LEU A 32 -11.37 -18.65 4.97
C LEU A 32 -12.15 -19.85 4.41
N ARG A 33 -12.78 -19.69 3.25
CA ARG A 33 -13.63 -20.74 2.64
C ARG A 33 -12.85 -21.69 1.73
N LYS A 34 -11.53 -21.51 1.58
CA LYS A 34 -10.66 -22.24 0.62
C LYS A 34 -11.25 -22.32 -0.80
N LYS A 35 -12.07 -21.35 -1.19
CA LYS A 35 -12.83 -21.35 -2.44
C LYS A 35 -12.44 -20.10 -3.22
N SER A 36 -11.98 -20.26 -4.45
CA SER A 36 -11.35 -19.20 -5.27
C SER A 36 -12.36 -18.19 -5.85
N VAL A 37 -13.45 -17.89 -5.13
CA VAL A 37 -14.71 -17.43 -5.73
C VAL A 37 -14.53 -16.10 -6.49
N HIS A 38 -13.53 -15.27 -6.14
CA HIS A 38 -13.40 -13.94 -6.76
C HIS A 38 -11.97 -13.49 -7.04
N ARG A 39 -11.00 -14.40 -7.28
CA ARG A 39 -9.59 -14.03 -7.49
C ARG A 39 -9.40 -12.89 -8.49
N ARG A 40 -10.03 -13.01 -9.66
CA ARG A 40 -9.92 -12.00 -10.73
C ARG A 40 -10.47 -10.65 -10.28
N TRP A 41 -11.59 -10.64 -9.58
CA TRP A 41 -12.23 -9.42 -9.07
C TRP A 41 -11.44 -8.76 -7.94
N THR A 42 -10.84 -9.55 -7.05
CA THR A 42 -9.88 -9.07 -6.05
C THR A 42 -8.74 -8.30 -6.71
N LEU A 43 -8.10 -8.88 -7.72
CA LEU A 43 -6.95 -8.25 -8.39
C LEU A 43 -7.37 -7.01 -9.17
N ILE A 44 -8.50 -7.03 -9.87
CA ILE A 44 -9.03 -5.85 -10.56
C ILE A 44 -9.27 -4.71 -9.56
N SER A 45 -9.96 -4.99 -8.45
CA SER A 45 -10.20 -4.00 -7.38
C SER A 45 -8.90 -3.47 -6.80
N ALA A 46 -7.90 -4.34 -6.57
CA ALA A 46 -6.59 -3.94 -6.07
C ALA A 46 -5.85 -3.02 -7.05
N VAL A 47 -5.89 -3.31 -8.36
CA VAL A 47 -5.27 -2.46 -9.38
C VAL A 47 -5.90 -1.07 -9.41
N PHE A 48 -7.24 -0.98 -9.31
CA PHE A 48 -7.91 0.32 -9.17
C PHE A 48 -7.47 1.06 -7.92
N ALA A 49 -7.37 0.36 -6.78
CA ALA A 49 -6.88 0.95 -5.53
C ALA A 49 -5.46 1.50 -5.68
N LEU A 50 -4.55 0.74 -6.28
CA LEU A 50 -3.16 1.15 -6.52
C LEU A 50 -3.07 2.40 -7.41
N ILE A 51 -3.87 2.46 -8.48
CA ILE A 51 -3.89 3.61 -9.39
C ILE A 51 -4.36 4.86 -8.64
N PHE A 52 -5.48 4.79 -7.93
CA PHE A 52 -5.99 5.94 -7.18
C PHE A 52 -5.07 6.34 -6.01
N HIS A 53 -4.43 5.37 -5.35
CA HIS A 53 -3.41 5.62 -4.33
C HIS A 53 -2.21 6.39 -4.93
N ALA A 54 -1.72 5.98 -6.09
CA ALA A 54 -0.62 6.66 -6.78
C ALA A 54 -1.01 8.08 -7.21
N ILE A 55 -2.22 8.28 -7.76
CA ILE A 55 -2.73 9.61 -8.12
C ILE A 55 -2.84 10.51 -6.88
N THR A 56 -3.39 9.98 -5.78
CA THR A 56 -3.50 10.71 -4.51
C THR A 56 -2.13 11.15 -4.02
N LEU A 57 -1.14 10.24 -4.02
CA LEU A 57 0.23 10.56 -3.61
C LEU A 57 0.91 11.57 -4.53
N GLN A 58 0.70 11.47 -5.84
CA GLN A 58 1.21 12.47 -6.78
C GLN A 58 0.68 13.87 -6.43
N GLN A 59 -0.62 13.98 -6.16
CA GLN A 59 -1.22 15.25 -5.76
C GLN A 59 -0.71 15.72 -4.38
N SER A 60 -0.64 14.82 -3.40
CA SER A 60 -0.17 15.14 -2.05
C SER A 60 1.29 15.58 -2.00
N ILE A 61 2.15 15.03 -2.87
CA ILE A 61 3.59 15.34 -2.88
C ILE A 61 3.91 16.56 -3.73
N PHE A 62 3.28 16.71 -4.91
CA PHE A 62 3.71 17.69 -5.92
C PHE A 62 2.77 18.89 -6.10
N ASN A 63 1.54 18.86 -5.57
CA ASN A 63 0.59 19.96 -5.73
C ASN A 63 0.68 20.99 -4.58
N VAL A 64 1.90 21.34 -4.17
CA VAL A 64 2.19 22.36 -3.15
C VAL A 64 2.85 23.55 -3.83
N ASP A 65 2.52 24.77 -3.40
CA ASP A 65 2.87 26.02 -4.11
C ASP A 65 4.37 26.17 -4.41
N TYR A 66 5.24 25.66 -3.53
CA TYR A 66 6.69 25.66 -3.72
C TYR A 66 7.29 24.39 -3.09
N GLY A 67 7.97 23.55 -3.86
CA GLY A 67 8.66 22.34 -3.37
C GLY A 67 7.83 21.05 -3.39
N GLN A 68 8.27 20.03 -2.64
CA GLN A 68 7.64 18.72 -2.53
C GLN A 68 7.30 18.41 -1.08
N ASN A 69 6.07 17.96 -0.82
CA ASN A 69 5.65 17.53 0.52
C ASN A 69 6.08 16.09 0.79
N LEU A 70 7.27 15.95 1.37
CA LEU A 70 7.84 14.66 1.79
C LEU A 70 7.64 14.41 3.29
N SER A 71 6.47 14.79 3.82
CA SER A 71 6.11 14.46 5.20
C SER A 71 6.25 12.96 5.45
N LEU A 72 6.52 12.61 6.71
CA LEU A 72 6.66 11.21 7.13
C LEU A 72 5.46 10.36 6.70
N LEU A 73 4.25 10.93 6.71
CA LEU A 73 3.02 10.24 6.31
C LEU A 73 2.95 10.01 4.80
N ASN A 74 3.36 10.98 3.96
CA ASN A 74 3.46 10.79 2.52
C ASN A 74 4.51 9.73 2.19
N MET A 75 5.66 9.78 2.86
CA MET A 75 6.74 8.79 2.71
C MET A 75 6.32 7.38 3.11
N ALA A 76 5.62 7.23 4.24
CA ALA A 76 5.06 5.96 4.67
C ALA A 76 3.97 5.45 3.71
N SER A 77 3.15 6.35 3.19
CA SER A 77 2.13 6.03 2.17
C SER A 77 2.78 5.58 0.84
N VAL A 78 3.87 6.21 0.39
CA VAL A 78 4.66 5.74 -0.78
C VAL A 78 5.23 4.35 -0.53
N ALA A 79 5.81 4.10 0.64
CA ALA A 79 6.31 2.77 1.00
C ALA A 79 5.18 1.73 0.96
N SER A 80 4.02 2.04 1.53
CA SER A 80 2.85 1.15 1.52
C SER A 80 2.33 0.87 0.11
N LEU A 81 2.34 1.87 -0.78
CA LEU A 81 1.98 1.72 -2.19
C LEU A 81 2.95 0.74 -2.89
N LEU A 82 4.25 0.89 -2.69
CA LEU A 82 5.27 -0.01 -3.26
C LEU A 82 5.08 -1.44 -2.78
N ILE A 83 4.91 -1.65 -1.47
CA ILE A 83 4.69 -2.98 -0.89
C ILE A 83 3.40 -3.59 -1.46
N SER A 84 2.31 -2.84 -1.52
CA SER A 84 1.04 -3.28 -2.10
C SER A 84 1.15 -3.62 -3.57
N ALA A 85 1.84 -2.81 -4.37
CA ALA A 85 2.04 -3.09 -5.79
C ALA A 85 2.81 -4.40 -6.00
N ILE A 86 3.93 -4.58 -5.28
CA ILE A 86 4.74 -5.81 -5.35
C ILE A 86 3.93 -7.02 -4.89
N MET A 87 3.22 -6.92 -3.76
CA MET A 87 2.46 -8.05 -3.23
C MET A 87 1.22 -8.38 -4.08
N THR A 88 0.57 -7.38 -4.68
CA THR A 88 -0.49 -7.60 -5.68
C THR A 88 0.05 -8.34 -6.90
N PHE A 89 1.23 -7.94 -7.39
CA PHE A 89 1.90 -8.65 -8.49
C PHE A 89 2.26 -10.09 -8.10
N VAL A 90 2.77 -10.33 -6.90
CA VAL A 90 3.07 -11.68 -6.42
C VAL A 90 1.79 -12.53 -6.31
N ALA A 91 0.69 -11.95 -5.81
CA ALA A 91 -0.61 -12.60 -5.73
C ALA A 91 -1.24 -12.88 -7.09
N SER A 92 -0.95 -12.07 -8.10
CA SER A 92 -1.38 -12.35 -9.48
C SER A 92 -0.83 -13.69 -10.00
N LYS A 93 0.29 -14.17 -9.44
CA LYS A 93 0.93 -15.47 -9.74
C LYS A 93 0.56 -16.58 -8.73
N ASP A 94 -0.57 -16.45 -8.04
CA ASP A 94 -1.07 -17.42 -7.04
C ASP A 94 -0.15 -17.62 -5.82
N ARG A 95 0.69 -16.64 -5.49
CA ARG A 95 1.61 -16.67 -4.34
C ARG A 95 1.30 -15.55 -3.34
N GLY A 96 1.56 -15.75 -2.05
CA GLY A 96 1.44 -14.65 -1.07
C GLY A 96 0.03 -14.15 -0.78
N TRP A 97 -1.03 -14.90 -1.16
CA TRP A 97 -2.43 -14.52 -0.91
C TRP A 97 -2.76 -14.27 0.57
N VAL A 98 -2.13 -15.02 1.47
CA VAL A 98 -2.29 -14.89 2.92
C VAL A 98 -1.78 -13.54 3.44
N LEU A 99 -0.82 -12.92 2.74
CA LEU A 99 -0.21 -11.65 3.14
C LEU A 99 -0.97 -10.42 2.63
N LEU A 100 -1.82 -10.57 1.59
CA LEU A 100 -2.57 -9.46 1.01
C LEU A 100 -3.41 -8.68 2.04
N PRO A 101 -4.13 -9.33 2.98
CA PRO A 101 -4.91 -8.58 3.95
C PRO A 101 -4.07 -7.63 4.79
N ILE A 102 -2.90 -8.10 5.24
CA ILE A 102 -1.98 -7.32 6.08
C ILE A 102 -1.49 -6.09 5.31
N VAL A 103 -1.05 -6.30 4.07
CA VAL A 103 -0.44 -5.26 3.23
C VAL A 103 -1.45 -4.20 2.78
N TYR A 104 -2.66 -4.63 2.40
CA TYR A 104 -3.73 -3.68 2.02
C TYR A 104 -4.26 -2.91 3.23
N SER A 105 -4.41 -3.54 4.40
CA SER A 105 -4.75 -2.81 5.63
C SER A 105 -3.70 -1.77 5.99
N PHE A 106 -2.41 -2.11 5.86
CA PHE A 106 -1.33 -1.14 6.07
C PHE A 106 -1.41 0.04 5.09
N SER A 107 -1.77 -0.20 3.84
CA SER A 107 -1.93 0.86 2.83
C SER A 107 -3.14 1.76 3.09
N ILE A 108 -4.27 1.18 3.50
CA ILE A 108 -5.46 1.94 3.92
C ILE A 108 -5.10 2.89 5.06
N ILE A 109 -4.42 2.39 6.09
CA ILE A 109 -4.07 3.19 7.28
C ILE A 109 -3.13 4.34 6.88
N ASN A 110 -2.04 4.04 6.16
CA ASN A 110 -1.09 5.09 5.76
C ASN A 110 -1.69 6.10 4.80
N LEU A 111 -2.50 5.66 3.83
CA LEU A 111 -3.16 6.57 2.89
C LEU A 111 -4.19 7.46 3.60
N ALA A 112 -4.99 6.91 4.52
CA ALA A 112 -5.95 7.69 5.29
C ALA A 112 -5.24 8.72 6.18
N LEU A 113 -4.19 8.31 6.88
CA LEU A 113 -3.40 9.24 7.70
C LEU A 113 -2.73 10.32 6.84
N ALA A 114 -2.19 9.98 5.68
CA ALA A 114 -1.58 10.97 4.78
C ALA A 114 -2.61 11.94 4.17
N SER A 115 -3.83 11.47 3.88
CA SER A 115 -4.84 12.26 3.17
C SER A 115 -5.69 13.16 4.08
N PHE A 116 -5.86 12.78 5.35
CA PHE A 116 -6.74 13.50 6.28
C PHE A 116 -5.99 14.24 7.39
N SER A 117 -4.66 14.28 7.33
CA SER A 117 -3.83 14.90 8.36
C SER A 117 -3.14 16.15 7.81
N PRO A 118 -3.08 17.26 8.56
CA PRO A 118 -2.63 18.56 8.05
C PRO A 118 -1.09 18.71 8.01
N TRP A 119 -0.32 17.62 8.11
CA TRP A 119 1.13 17.70 8.22
C TRP A 119 1.79 17.82 6.86
N GLU A 120 2.39 18.98 6.62
CA GLU A 120 3.16 19.27 5.41
C GLU A 120 4.63 19.47 5.78
N PHE A 121 5.51 18.75 5.10
CA PHE A 121 6.96 18.96 5.22
C PHE A 121 7.52 19.25 3.83
N ILE A 122 7.67 20.53 3.54
CA ILE A 122 8.03 21.03 2.22
C ILE A 122 9.55 20.99 2.05
N THR A 123 10.01 20.30 1.01
CA THR A 123 11.43 20.13 0.67
C THR A 123 11.66 20.38 -0.82
N HIS A 124 12.74 21.08 -1.16
CA HIS A 124 13.15 21.31 -2.55
C HIS A 124 14.12 20.22 -2.99
N LEU A 125 13.59 19.14 -3.56
CA LEU A 125 14.41 18.00 -4.02
C LEU A 125 15.28 18.35 -5.23
N GLU A 126 14.90 19.38 -5.99
CA GLU A 126 15.64 19.88 -7.16
C GLU A 126 17.05 20.37 -6.81
N ASP A 127 17.26 20.83 -5.57
CA ASP A 127 18.55 21.34 -5.12
C ASP A 127 19.51 20.26 -4.61
N SER A 128 19.05 19.00 -4.47
CA SER A 128 19.82 17.92 -3.85
C SER A 128 19.56 16.54 -4.46
N PRO A 129 20.12 16.23 -5.65
CA PRO A 129 19.93 14.93 -6.32
C PRO A 129 20.42 13.74 -5.47
N THR A 130 21.44 13.95 -4.63
CA THR A 130 21.93 12.95 -3.67
C THR A 130 20.86 12.53 -2.66
N LEU A 131 20.03 13.48 -2.19
CA LEU A 131 18.96 13.20 -1.24
C LEU A 131 17.85 12.35 -1.88
N LEU A 132 17.49 12.65 -3.13
CA LEU A 132 16.51 11.87 -3.90
C LEU A 132 16.93 10.40 -3.99
N ILE A 133 18.19 10.14 -4.37
CA ILE A 133 18.71 8.77 -4.49
C ILE A 133 18.65 8.05 -3.15
N HIS A 134 19.03 8.71 -2.05
CA HIS A 134 18.98 8.12 -0.71
C HIS A 134 17.54 7.74 -0.32
N ILE A 135 16.57 8.62 -0.60
CA ILE A 135 15.16 8.39 -0.32
C ILE A 135 14.61 7.20 -1.11
N VAL A 136 14.85 7.16 -2.42
CA VAL A 136 14.37 6.08 -3.29
C VAL A 136 14.97 4.75 -2.87
N LEU A 137 16.28 4.73 -2.60
CA LEU A 137 16.97 3.52 -2.14
C LEU A 137 16.45 3.06 -0.78
N ALA A 138 16.25 3.98 0.16
CA ALA A 138 15.70 3.69 1.47
C ALA A 138 14.27 3.12 1.39
N LEU A 139 13.41 3.69 0.55
CA LEU A 139 12.05 3.18 0.31
C LEU A 139 12.09 1.75 -0.27
N PHE A 140 12.98 1.48 -1.21
CA PHE A 140 13.11 0.16 -1.80
C PHE A 140 13.65 -0.88 -0.81
N SER A 141 14.66 -0.51 -0.03
CA SER A 141 15.20 -1.35 1.06
C SER A 141 14.12 -1.63 2.11
N TYR A 142 13.36 -0.62 2.51
CA TYR A 142 12.26 -0.78 3.46
C TYR A 142 11.17 -1.72 2.93
N ALA A 143 10.72 -1.53 1.68
CA ALA A 143 9.73 -2.42 1.07
C ALA A 143 10.24 -3.87 1.01
N THR A 144 11.50 -4.07 0.61
CA THR A 144 12.13 -5.39 0.57
C THR A 144 12.19 -6.03 1.95
N LEU A 145 12.62 -5.29 2.97
CA LEU A 145 12.74 -5.76 4.35
C LEU A 145 11.38 -6.12 4.94
N ILE A 146 10.35 -5.30 4.73
CA ILE A 146 8.99 -5.59 5.21
C ILE A 146 8.43 -6.84 4.53
N ILE A 147 8.59 -6.98 3.21
CA ILE A 147 8.14 -8.18 2.49
C ILE A 147 8.87 -9.42 3.01
N ALA A 148 10.20 -9.35 3.16
CA ALA A 148 10.99 -10.44 3.71
C ALA A 148 10.55 -10.82 5.13
N ALA A 149 10.30 -9.84 5.99
CA ALA A 149 9.80 -10.05 7.35
C ALA A 149 8.41 -10.70 7.36
N LEU A 150 7.49 -10.26 6.50
CA LEU A 150 6.17 -10.86 6.36
C LEU A 150 6.25 -12.32 5.90
N TYR A 151 7.13 -12.63 4.94
CA TYR A 151 7.38 -14.02 4.52
C TYR A 151 8.04 -14.85 5.60
N ALA A 152 8.97 -14.29 6.38
CA ALA A 152 9.58 -14.98 7.51
C ALA A 152 8.55 -15.32 8.59
N ILE A 153 7.66 -14.38 8.92
CA ILE A 153 6.52 -14.61 9.83
C ILE A 153 5.60 -15.70 9.26
N GLN A 154 5.29 -15.65 7.96
CA GLN A 154 4.46 -16.66 7.31
C GLN A 154 5.12 -18.05 7.39
N LEU A 155 6.42 -18.15 7.14
CA LEU A 155 7.17 -19.41 7.22
C LEU A 155 7.20 -19.96 8.66
N ALA A 156 7.45 -19.10 9.65
CA ALA A 156 7.43 -19.46 11.06
C ALA A 156 6.04 -19.97 11.50
N TRP A 157 4.97 -19.33 11.03
CA TRP A 157 3.60 -19.79 11.27
C TRP A 157 3.34 -21.17 10.65
N ILE A 158 3.77 -21.41 9.40
CA ILE A 158 3.62 -22.71 8.74
C ILE A 158 4.40 -23.79 9.50
N ASP A 159 5.65 -23.54 9.88
CA ASP A 159 6.48 -24.48 10.67
C ASP A 159 5.81 -24.84 12.01
N TYR A 160 5.28 -23.84 12.71
CA TYR A 160 4.52 -24.05 13.94
C TYR A 160 3.29 -24.94 13.72
N GLN A 161 2.50 -24.72 12.67
CA GLN A 161 1.31 -25.51 12.40
C GLN A 161 1.62 -26.95 12.01
N LEU A 162 2.73 -27.19 11.31
CA LEU A 162 3.22 -28.53 10.96
C LEU A 162 3.65 -29.30 12.21
N LYS A 163 4.42 -28.67 13.11
CA LYS A 163 4.86 -29.29 14.37
C LYS A 163 3.71 -29.65 15.30
N ASN A 164 2.63 -28.86 15.27
CA ASN A 164 1.45 -29.08 16.11
C ASN A 164 0.33 -29.89 15.41
N LYS A 165 0.61 -30.52 14.26
CA LYS A 165 -0.32 -31.37 13.48
C LYS A 165 -1.69 -30.73 13.18
N LYS A 166 -1.77 -29.39 13.09
CA LYS A 166 -3.02 -28.69 12.76
C LYS A 166 -3.30 -28.62 11.25
N MET A 167 -2.41 -29.18 10.44
CA MET A 167 -2.51 -29.22 8.97
C MET A 167 -2.53 -30.69 8.53
N PHE A 168 -3.72 -31.30 8.48
CA PHE A 168 -3.94 -32.48 7.66
C PHE A 168 -4.24 -31.98 6.24
N PHE A 169 -3.46 -32.46 5.26
CA PHE A 169 -3.65 -32.15 3.84
C PHE A 169 -5.01 -32.67 3.35
#